data_AF-A0A5E4SS98-F1
#
_entry.id   AF-A0A5E4SS98-F1
#
_cell.length_a   1.000
_cell.length_b   1.000
_cell.length_c   1.000
_cell.angle_alpha   90.00
_cell.angle_beta   90.00
_cell.angle_gamma   90.00
#
_symmetry.space_group_name_H-M   'P 1'
#
loop_
_entity.id
_entity.type
_entity.pdbx_description
1 polymer ?
#
loop_
_entity_poly.entity_id
_entity_poly.type
_entity_poly.pdbx_seq_one_letter_code
_entity_poly.pdbx_strand_id
1 'polypeptide(L)'
;MACAEWREALSAYAKAAGLVSGRGRALRFVAPQDLPADTAYEAFIAATGGVPTRPNLHDFFNALIWLAYPLGKAALNARQAVAIATDGVQSTRGATRDAATLFDENAVLFACSDPALGKALRAFDWHTLFVARRADWGRACEVQPFGHALLEKLVAPYPSVTSHAWIVDVPQAYFGWTPLARRAWLDARIAPRLASGPLTTRDFAPLPVLGIPGWWPANHDPAYYRDTSVFRPGRRRTG
;
A
#
# COMPACT_ATOMS: atom_id res chain seq x y z
N MET A 1 20.68 21.25 -3.24
CA MET A 1 21.57 20.37 -2.45
C MET A 1 20.80 19.31 -1.69
N ALA A 2 19.89 19.65 -0.76
CA ALA A 2 19.15 18.67 0.04
C ALA A 2 18.45 17.53 -0.74
N CYS A 3 17.91 17.79 -1.93
CA CYS A 3 17.26 16.75 -2.74
C CYS A 3 18.22 15.68 -3.31
N ALA A 4 19.46 16.07 -3.63
CA ALA A 4 20.46 15.12 -4.09
C ALA A 4 20.92 14.22 -2.93
N GLU A 5 21.11 14.82 -1.76
CA GLU A 5 21.61 14.14 -0.55
C GLU A 5 20.70 13.00 -0.09
N TRP A 6 19.37 13.19 -0.06
CA TRP A 6 18.50 12.10 0.40
C TRP A 6 18.35 10.98 -0.62
N ARG A 7 18.34 11.25 -1.93
CA ARG A 7 18.29 10.18 -2.95
C ARG A 7 19.53 9.30 -2.90
N GLU A 8 20.70 9.91 -2.70
CA GLU A 8 21.96 9.19 -2.51
C GLU A 8 21.93 8.35 -1.23
N ALA A 9 21.44 8.91 -0.11
CA ALA A 9 21.30 8.17 1.14
C ALA A 9 20.35 6.96 1.01
N LEU A 10 19.19 7.13 0.38
CA LEU A 10 18.27 6.01 0.13
C LEU A 10 18.87 4.97 -0.81
N SER A 11 19.64 5.39 -1.83
CA SER A 11 20.33 4.48 -2.75
C SER A 11 21.44 3.69 -2.05
N ALA A 12 22.18 4.33 -1.15
CA ALA A 12 23.19 3.67 -0.33
C ALA A 12 22.55 2.62 0.59
N TYR A 13 21.43 2.95 1.22
CA TYR A 13 20.66 2.00 2.03
C TYR A 13 20.15 0.83 1.18
N ALA A 14 19.52 1.10 0.03
CA ALA A 14 19.00 0.06 -0.86
C ALA A 14 20.10 -0.90 -1.33
N LYS A 15 21.28 -0.35 -1.64
CA LYS A 15 22.47 -1.13 -1.99
C LYS A 15 22.95 -2.01 -0.82
N ALA A 16 23.06 -1.44 0.39
CA ALA A 16 23.51 -2.17 1.57
C ALA A 16 22.53 -3.31 1.96
N ALA A 17 21.23 -3.08 1.77
CA ALA A 17 20.20 -4.08 2.02
C ALA A 17 20.00 -5.07 0.85
N GLY A 18 20.72 -4.92 -0.26
CA GLY A 18 20.62 -5.82 -1.41
C GLY A 18 19.27 -5.77 -2.14
N LEU A 19 18.60 -4.61 -2.13
CA LEU A 19 17.27 -4.47 -2.73
C LEU A 19 17.34 -4.48 -4.26
N VAL A 20 16.32 -5.06 -4.88
CA VAL A 20 16.26 -5.24 -6.33
C VAL A 20 14.90 -4.84 -6.91
N SER A 21 14.89 -4.48 -8.19
CA SER A 21 13.67 -4.29 -8.98
C SER A 21 13.00 -5.63 -9.33
N GLY A 22 11.86 -5.57 -10.00
CA GLY A 22 11.11 -6.75 -10.45
C GLY A 22 11.82 -7.66 -11.45
N ARG A 23 12.96 -7.23 -12.03
CA ARG A 23 13.83 -8.09 -12.85
C ARG A 23 15.22 -8.28 -12.24
N GLY A 24 15.34 -8.15 -10.92
CA GLY A 24 16.57 -8.44 -10.20
C GLY A 24 17.68 -7.41 -10.39
N ARG A 25 17.36 -6.19 -10.86
CA ARG A 25 18.37 -5.12 -10.99
C ARG A 25 18.54 -4.42 -9.65
N ALA A 26 19.79 -4.14 -9.25
CA ALA A 26 20.09 -3.42 -8.03
C ALA A 26 19.34 -2.08 -7.98
N LEU A 27 18.59 -1.87 -6.89
CA LEU A 27 17.72 -0.72 -6.73
C LEU A 27 18.53 0.55 -6.41
N ARG A 28 18.21 1.66 -7.07
CA ARG A 28 18.74 2.99 -6.80
C ARG A 28 17.69 4.06 -7.09
N PHE A 29 17.71 5.16 -6.35
CA PHE A 29 16.82 6.29 -6.55
C PHE A 29 17.52 7.34 -7.41
N VAL A 30 17.00 7.56 -8.62
CA VAL A 30 17.67 8.33 -9.68
C VAL A 30 16.94 9.64 -9.95
N ALA A 31 17.58 10.52 -10.69
CA ALA A 31 16.96 11.80 -11.02
C ALA A 31 15.83 11.58 -12.05
N PRO A 32 14.75 12.40 -12.02
CA PRO A 32 13.61 12.19 -12.91
C PRO A 32 13.98 12.28 -14.40
N GLN A 33 15.00 13.07 -14.75
CA GLN A 33 15.51 13.19 -16.13
C GLN A 33 16.20 11.93 -16.66
N ASP A 34 16.54 10.97 -15.79
CA ASP A 34 17.16 9.71 -16.22
C ASP A 34 16.14 8.76 -16.86
N LEU A 35 14.83 9.04 -16.71
CA LEU A 35 13.75 8.34 -17.39
C LEU A 35 13.58 8.90 -18.81
N PRO A 36 13.79 8.10 -19.88
CA PRO A 36 13.53 8.53 -21.25
C PRO A 36 12.05 8.84 -21.48
N ALA A 37 11.76 9.84 -22.30
CA ALA A 37 10.40 10.34 -22.52
C ALA A 37 9.42 9.31 -23.11
N ASP A 38 9.93 8.31 -23.85
CA ASP A 38 9.17 7.25 -24.50
C ASP A 38 9.11 5.95 -23.66
N THR A 39 9.70 5.94 -22.47
CA THR A 39 9.76 4.76 -21.60
C THR A 39 8.76 4.87 -20.46
N ALA A 40 7.92 3.84 -20.30
CA ALA A 40 7.01 3.76 -19.16
C ALA A 40 7.79 3.59 -17.84
N TYR A 41 7.35 4.31 -16.79
CA TYR A 41 7.99 4.34 -15.46
C TYR A 41 8.35 2.96 -14.89
N GLU A 42 7.37 2.05 -14.82
CA GLU A 42 7.59 0.69 -14.28
C GLU A 42 8.51 -0.16 -15.16
N ALA A 43 8.47 0.03 -16.48
CA ALA A 43 9.36 -0.67 -17.41
C ALA A 43 10.82 -0.21 -17.23
N PHE A 44 11.04 1.09 -17.03
CA PHE A 44 12.36 1.65 -16.73
C PHE A 44 12.93 1.10 -15.42
N ILE A 45 12.13 1.07 -14.34
CA ILE A 45 12.55 0.51 -13.05
C ILE A 45 12.91 -0.97 -13.21
N ALA A 46 12.07 -1.75 -13.87
CA ALA A 46 12.31 -3.16 -14.09
C ALA A 46 13.62 -3.38 -14.86
N ALA A 47 13.86 -2.63 -15.93
CA ALA A 47 15.02 -2.79 -16.79
C ALA A 47 16.34 -2.33 -16.15
N THR A 48 16.32 -1.27 -15.33
CA THR A 48 17.53 -0.57 -14.88
C THR A 48 17.80 -0.64 -13.38
N GLY A 49 16.76 -0.90 -12.57
CA GLY A 49 16.79 -0.72 -11.12
C GLY A 49 16.73 0.74 -10.64
N GLY A 50 16.70 1.70 -11.58
CA GLY A 50 16.55 3.12 -11.26
C GLY A 50 15.10 3.47 -11.00
N VAL A 51 14.79 4.02 -9.84
CA VAL A 51 13.49 4.59 -9.48
C VAL A 51 13.56 6.11 -9.67
N PRO A 52 12.97 6.66 -10.74
CA PRO A 52 12.94 8.11 -10.95
C PRO A 52 12.22 8.77 -9.79
N THR A 53 12.91 9.71 -9.14
CA THR A 53 12.52 10.25 -7.83
C THR A 53 12.65 11.77 -7.81
N ARG A 54 11.52 12.48 -7.81
CA ARG A 54 11.40 13.95 -7.76
C ARG A 54 11.45 14.47 -6.31
N PRO A 55 11.78 15.75 -6.09
CA PRO A 55 11.66 16.42 -4.78
C PRO A 55 10.20 16.70 -4.39
N ASN A 56 9.37 15.67 -4.23
CA ASN A 56 8.00 15.80 -3.74
C ASN A 56 7.68 14.68 -2.73
N LEU A 57 6.58 14.85 -1.97
CA LEU A 57 6.17 13.88 -0.96
C LEU A 57 5.78 12.54 -1.57
N HIS A 58 5.13 12.58 -2.73
CA HIS A 58 4.72 11.39 -3.46
C HIS A 58 5.89 10.42 -3.74
N ASP A 59 6.94 10.90 -4.42
CA ASP A 59 8.10 10.10 -4.79
C ASP A 59 8.95 9.76 -3.56
N PHE A 60 8.97 10.64 -2.55
CA PHE A 60 9.62 10.35 -1.27
C PHE A 60 8.95 9.15 -0.57
N PHE A 61 7.62 9.14 -0.46
CA PHE A 61 6.90 8.01 0.11
C PHE A 61 7.01 6.75 -0.76
N ASN A 62 7.00 6.88 -2.09
CA ASN A 62 7.24 5.74 -2.99
C ASN A 62 8.62 5.10 -2.71
N ALA A 63 9.64 5.93 -2.52
CA ALA A 63 10.97 5.46 -2.18
C ALA A 63 11.01 4.75 -0.81
N LEU A 64 10.34 5.29 0.21
CA LEU A 64 10.23 4.61 1.50
C LEU A 64 9.47 3.28 1.41
N ILE A 65 8.45 3.18 0.57
CA ILE A 65 7.71 1.93 0.36
C ILE A 65 8.59 0.87 -0.32
N TRP A 66 9.45 1.25 -1.27
CA TRP A 66 10.47 0.35 -1.82
C TRP A 66 11.41 -0.22 -0.75
N LEU A 67 11.76 0.58 0.26
CA LEU A 67 12.60 0.14 1.37
C LEU A 67 11.82 -0.71 2.40
N ALA A 68 10.56 -0.37 2.63
CA ALA A 68 9.71 -0.98 3.64
C ALA A 68 9.10 -2.32 3.20
N TYR A 69 8.84 -2.48 1.90
CA TYR A 69 8.25 -3.68 1.28
C TYR A 69 8.99 -4.07 -0.01
N PRO A 70 10.30 -4.40 0.08
CA PRO A 70 11.11 -4.65 -1.09
C PRO A 70 10.60 -5.84 -1.94
N LEU A 71 10.10 -6.91 -1.31
CA LEU A 71 9.61 -8.08 -2.04
C LEU A 71 8.30 -7.74 -2.77
N GLY A 72 7.37 -7.07 -2.08
CA GLY A 72 6.09 -6.66 -2.63
C GLY A 72 6.25 -5.66 -3.77
N LYS A 73 7.11 -4.64 -3.63
CA LYS A 73 7.38 -3.67 -4.69
C LYS A 73 8.10 -4.29 -5.89
N ALA A 74 9.07 -5.17 -5.67
CA ALA A 74 9.70 -5.90 -6.77
C ALA A 74 8.68 -6.76 -7.52
N ALA A 75 7.84 -7.52 -6.81
CA ALA A 75 6.79 -8.34 -7.41
C ALA A 75 5.78 -7.50 -8.22
N LEU A 76 5.35 -6.36 -7.67
CA LEU A 76 4.42 -5.45 -8.33
C LEU A 76 5.03 -4.81 -9.57
N ASN A 77 6.29 -4.36 -9.48
CA ASN A 77 7.05 -3.82 -10.60
C ASN A 77 7.23 -4.85 -11.73
N ALA A 78 7.56 -6.10 -11.39
CA ALA A 78 7.68 -7.19 -12.37
C ALA A 78 6.37 -7.39 -13.13
N ARG A 79 5.26 -7.47 -12.41
CA ARG A 79 3.92 -7.63 -12.99
C ARG A 79 3.53 -6.48 -13.91
N GLN A 80 3.75 -5.24 -13.47
CA GLN A 80 3.44 -4.06 -14.27
C GLN A 80 4.32 -3.99 -15.53
N ALA A 81 5.61 -4.31 -15.42
CA ALA A 81 6.53 -4.35 -16.55
C ALA A 81 6.17 -5.43 -17.59
N VAL A 82 5.71 -6.61 -17.15
CA VAL A 82 5.19 -7.66 -18.06
C VAL A 82 3.95 -7.15 -18.78
N ALA A 83 2.99 -6.58 -18.06
CA ALA A 83 1.76 -6.06 -18.67
C ALA A 83 2.04 -4.93 -19.67
N ILE A 84 2.98 -4.03 -19.38
CA ILE A 84 3.41 -2.97 -20.32
C ILE A 84 4.05 -3.58 -21.58
N ALA A 85 4.87 -4.63 -21.43
CA ALA A 85 5.49 -5.29 -22.58
C ALA A 85 4.46 -6.02 -23.47
N THR A 86 3.39 -6.56 -22.88
CA THR A 86 2.30 -7.23 -23.61
C THR A 86 1.37 -6.23 -24.30
N ASP A 87 0.91 -5.21 -23.58
CA ASP A 87 -0.14 -4.31 -24.05
C ASP A 87 0.43 -3.10 -24.84
N GLY A 88 1.72 -2.81 -24.70
CA GLY A 88 2.34 -1.56 -25.15
C GLY A 88 1.98 -0.37 -24.26
N VAL A 89 2.44 0.83 -24.65
CA VAL A 89 2.06 2.10 -24.00
C VAL A 89 0.69 2.55 -24.52
N GLN A 90 -0.37 1.92 -24.02
CA GLN A 90 -1.76 2.27 -24.34
C GLN A 90 -2.32 3.31 -23.36
N SER A 91 -3.27 4.12 -23.82
CA SER A 91 -3.96 5.12 -23.00
C SER A 91 -4.89 4.50 -21.94
N THR A 92 -5.36 3.28 -22.18
CA THR A 92 -6.18 2.51 -21.24
C THR A 92 -5.40 1.33 -20.66
N ARG A 93 -5.37 1.25 -19.33
CA ARG A 93 -4.76 0.14 -18.59
C ARG A 93 -5.73 -1.04 -18.55
N GLY A 94 -5.22 -2.26 -18.73
CA GLY A 94 -6.01 -3.47 -18.46
C GLY A 94 -6.34 -3.61 -16.97
N ALA A 95 -7.39 -4.39 -16.64
CA ALA A 95 -7.88 -4.57 -15.27
C ALA A 95 -6.78 -4.98 -14.26
N THR A 96 -5.81 -5.78 -14.71
CA THR A 96 -4.64 -6.18 -13.92
C THR A 96 -3.74 -4.99 -13.57
N ARG A 97 -3.47 -4.10 -14.55
CA ARG A 97 -2.66 -2.89 -14.32
C ARG A 97 -3.41 -1.90 -13.44
N ASP A 98 -4.72 -1.77 -13.60
CA ASP A 98 -5.53 -0.92 -12.71
C ASP A 98 -5.51 -1.40 -11.26
N ALA A 99 -5.66 -2.71 -11.02
CA ALA A 99 -5.58 -3.26 -9.67
C ALA A 99 -4.16 -3.09 -9.08
N ALA A 100 -3.12 -3.30 -9.89
CA ALA A 100 -1.73 -3.11 -9.48
C ALA A 100 -1.43 -1.65 -9.13
N THR A 101 -1.86 -0.70 -9.96
CA THR A 101 -1.69 0.73 -9.67
C THR A 101 -2.51 1.14 -8.45
N LEU A 102 -3.77 0.70 -8.34
CA LEU A 102 -4.60 1.00 -7.16
C LEU A 102 -3.93 0.51 -5.87
N PHE A 103 -3.31 -0.67 -5.93
CA PHE A 103 -2.54 -1.22 -4.83
C PHE A 103 -1.33 -0.35 -4.49
N ASP A 104 -0.52 0.00 -5.49
CA ASP A 104 0.70 0.78 -5.28
C ASP A 104 0.44 2.19 -4.74
N GLU A 105 -0.69 2.79 -5.12
CA GLU A 105 -1.03 4.17 -4.82
C GLU A 105 -1.77 4.32 -3.49
N ASN A 106 -2.73 3.44 -3.21
CA ASN A 106 -3.74 3.71 -2.17
C ASN A 106 -4.05 2.52 -1.26
N ALA A 107 -3.34 1.40 -1.38
CA ALA A 107 -3.64 0.25 -0.55
C ALA A 107 -3.07 0.33 0.86
N VAL A 108 -3.69 -0.45 1.74
CA VAL A 108 -3.12 -0.80 3.03
C VAL A 108 -3.20 -2.31 3.21
N LEU A 109 -2.27 -2.86 3.99
CA LEU A 109 -2.33 -4.23 4.46
C LEU A 109 -3.10 -4.25 5.77
N PHE A 110 -4.26 -4.89 5.77
CA PHE A 110 -5.06 -5.13 6.97
C PHE A 110 -4.69 -6.51 7.53
N ALA A 111 -3.68 -6.53 8.41
CA ALA A 111 -3.26 -7.75 9.09
C ALA A 111 -4.33 -8.15 10.10
N CYS A 112 -4.84 -9.37 10.02
CA CYS A 112 -6.02 -9.79 10.78
C CYS A 112 -5.87 -11.23 11.28
N SER A 113 -5.93 -11.44 12.61
CA SER A 113 -5.93 -12.78 13.21
C SER A 113 -7.33 -13.28 13.57
N ASP A 114 -8.30 -12.38 13.76
CA ASP A 114 -9.71 -12.72 13.98
C ASP A 114 -10.54 -12.46 12.71
N PRO A 115 -10.99 -13.51 11.99
CA PRO A 115 -11.79 -13.37 10.77
C PRO A 115 -13.06 -12.51 10.93
N ALA A 116 -13.60 -12.35 12.13
CA ALA A 116 -14.76 -11.50 12.38
C ALA A 116 -14.47 -10.02 12.09
N LEU A 117 -13.24 -9.55 12.34
CA LEU A 117 -12.82 -8.16 12.04
C LEU A 117 -12.68 -7.94 10.53
N GLY A 118 -12.09 -8.91 9.82
CA GLY A 118 -12.03 -8.89 8.35
C GLY A 118 -13.42 -8.93 7.71
N LYS A 119 -14.36 -9.68 8.30
CA LYS A 119 -15.78 -9.68 7.89
C LYS A 119 -16.44 -8.33 8.15
N ALA A 120 -16.23 -7.72 9.32
CA ALA A 120 -16.77 -6.39 9.64
C ALA A 120 -16.29 -5.33 8.64
N LEU A 121 -15.00 -5.34 8.30
CA LEU A 121 -14.43 -4.47 7.25
C LEU A 121 -15.12 -4.66 5.90
N ARG A 122 -15.23 -5.90 5.41
CA ARG A 122 -15.91 -6.18 4.12
C ARG A 122 -17.40 -5.83 4.13
N ALA A 123 -18.05 -5.95 5.29
CA ALA A 123 -19.46 -5.67 5.47
C ALA A 123 -19.76 -4.19 5.75
N PHE A 124 -18.74 -3.31 5.78
CA PHE A 124 -18.90 -1.90 6.13
C PHE A 124 -19.51 -1.71 7.54
N ASP A 125 -19.26 -2.67 8.44
CA ASP A 125 -19.71 -2.61 9.84
C ASP A 125 -18.71 -1.80 10.68
N TRP A 126 -18.76 -0.48 10.46
CA TRP A 126 -17.86 0.49 11.08
C TRP A 126 -18.01 0.56 12.59
N HIS A 127 -19.23 0.35 13.10
CA HIS A 127 -19.46 0.34 14.54
C HIS A 127 -18.76 -0.86 15.19
N THR A 128 -18.90 -2.07 14.63
CA THR A 128 -18.17 -3.23 15.14
C THR A 128 -16.66 -3.01 15.02
N LEU A 129 -16.19 -2.58 13.84
CA LEU A 129 -14.76 -2.48 13.55
C LEU A 129 -14.05 -1.42 14.39
N PHE A 130 -14.63 -0.23 14.58
CA PHE A 130 -13.93 0.90 15.19
C PHE A 130 -14.40 1.26 16.62
N VAL A 131 -15.60 0.83 17.01
CA VAL A 131 -16.20 1.16 18.31
C VAL A 131 -16.27 -0.08 19.20
N ALA A 132 -17.09 -1.07 18.86
CA ALA A 132 -17.34 -2.22 19.72
C ALA A 132 -16.08 -3.09 19.93
N ARG A 133 -15.28 -3.26 18.88
CA ARG A 133 -14.02 -4.03 18.90
C ARG A 133 -12.79 -3.11 18.90
N ARG A 134 -12.92 -1.86 19.37
CA ARG A 134 -11.80 -0.89 19.41
C ARG A 134 -10.56 -1.44 20.11
N ALA A 135 -10.75 -2.17 21.21
CA ALA A 135 -9.67 -2.75 22.02
C ALA A 135 -8.87 -3.86 21.30
N ASP A 136 -9.34 -4.35 20.15
CA ASP A 136 -8.64 -5.37 19.38
C ASP A 136 -7.66 -4.79 18.35
N TRP A 137 -7.71 -3.48 18.11
CA TRP A 137 -6.69 -2.82 17.29
C TRP A 137 -5.33 -2.88 17.96
N GLY A 138 -4.33 -3.36 17.23
CA GLY A 138 -3.00 -3.68 17.74
C GLY A 138 -2.89 -5.05 18.43
N ARG A 139 -4.00 -5.78 18.60
CA ARG A 139 -4.05 -7.10 19.28
C ARG A 139 -4.59 -8.23 18.41
N ALA A 140 -5.50 -7.93 17.49
CA ALA A 140 -6.07 -8.89 16.54
C ALA A 140 -6.26 -8.31 15.12
N CYS A 141 -6.20 -6.99 14.97
CA CYS A 141 -6.03 -6.35 13.67
C CYS A 141 -5.05 -5.17 13.74
N GLU A 142 -4.36 -4.88 12.63
CA GLU A 142 -3.65 -3.62 12.42
C GLU A 142 -3.63 -3.26 10.93
N VAL A 143 -3.28 -2.01 10.65
CA VAL A 143 -3.14 -1.50 9.30
C VAL A 143 -1.69 -1.08 9.08
N GLN A 144 -1.06 -1.60 8.03
CA GLN A 144 0.22 -1.08 7.55
C GLN A 144 0.04 -0.46 6.16
N PRO A 145 0.38 0.83 5.96
CA PRO A 145 0.34 1.45 4.66
C PRO A 145 1.29 0.76 3.67
N PHE A 146 0.82 0.59 2.44
CA PHE A 146 1.63 0.22 1.27
C PHE A 146 1.52 1.32 0.20
N GLY A 147 0.30 1.82 -0.03
CA GLY A 147 -0.01 2.88 -0.97
C GLY A 147 0.74 4.18 -0.67
N HIS A 148 1.62 4.62 -1.56
CA HIS A 148 2.45 5.80 -1.30
C HIS A 148 1.70 7.13 -1.45
N ALA A 149 0.74 7.25 -2.38
CA ALA A 149 -0.13 8.42 -2.45
C ALA A 149 -1.12 8.53 -1.28
N LEU A 150 -1.47 7.41 -0.64
CA LEU A 150 -2.20 7.45 0.63
C LEU A 150 -1.38 8.16 1.71
N LEU A 151 -0.08 7.86 1.81
CA LEU A 151 0.80 8.50 2.79
C LEU A 151 0.92 10.02 2.53
N GLU A 152 1.00 10.43 1.26
CA GLU A 152 0.96 11.85 0.89
C GLU A 152 -0.32 12.54 1.37
N LYS A 153 -1.49 11.95 1.15
CA LYS A 153 -2.78 12.48 1.64
C LYS A 153 -2.82 12.58 3.17
N LEU A 154 -2.11 11.69 3.87
CA LEU A 154 -2.07 11.67 5.34
C LEU A 154 -1.16 12.73 5.96
N VAL A 155 -0.36 13.44 5.16
CA VAL A 155 0.39 14.63 5.64
C VAL A 155 -0.56 15.79 5.96
N ALA A 156 -1.62 15.95 5.18
CA ALA A 156 -2.69 16.93 5.41
C ALA A 156 -4.05 16.22 5.25
N PRO A 157 -4.45 15.40 6.25
CA PRO A 157 -5.58 14.49 6.10
C PRO A 157 -6.92 15.25 6.08
N TYR A 158 -7.92 14.65 5.42
CA TYR A 158 -9.30 15.11 5.41
C TYR A 158 -10.25 13.97 5.81
N PRO A 159 -11.44 14.23 6.39
CA PRO A 159 -12.29 13.20 7.01
C PRO A 159 -12.57 11.96 6.14
N SER A 160 -12.77 12.14 4.84
CA SER A 160 -13.16 11.07 3.91
C SER A 160 -12.00 10.32 3.24
N VAL A 161 -10.75 10.50 3.67
CA VAL A 161 -9.62 9.72 3.13
C VAL A 161 -9.92 8.23 3.29
N THR A 162 -10.00 7.53 2.17
CA THR A 162 -10.36 6.11 2.11
C THR A 162 -9.29 5.34 1.37
N SER A 163 -8.75 4.32 2.03
CA SER A 163 -7.77 3.40 1.47
C SER A 163 -8.43 2.16 0.88
N HIS A 164 -7.63 1.35 0.18
CA HIS A 164 -8.02 0.05 -0.35
C HIS A 164 -7.34 -1.05 0.46
N ALA A 165 -8.04 -1.57 1.47
CA ALA A 165 -7.50 -2.55 2.39
C ALA A 165 -7.46 -3.95 1.77
N TRP A 166 -6.26 -4.51 1.70
CA TRP A 166 -6.07 -5.94 1.46
C TRP A 166 -6.00 -6.67 2.80
N ILE A 167 -6.99 -7.51 3.07
CA ILE A 167 -7.00 -8.35 4.27
C ILE A 167 -5.95 -9.46 4.11
N VAL A 168 -5.00 -9.51 5.03
CA VAL A 168 -3.98 -10.54 5.14
C VAL A 168 -4.21 -11.31 6.44
N ASP A 169 -4.56 -12.58 6.32
CA ASP A 169 -4.75 -13.45 7.49
C ASP A 169 -3.38 -13.69 8.15
N VAL A 170 -3.27 -13.36 9.44
CA VAL A 170 -2.04 -13.49 10.23
C VAL A 170 -2.29 -14.38 11.46
N PRO A 171 -1.29 -15.13 11.95
CA PRO A 171 -1.44 -15.86 13.20
C PRO A 171 -1.56 -14.88 14.38
N GLN A 172 -2.24 -15.26 15.47
CA GLN A 172 -2.35 -14.40 16.68
C GLN A 172 -0.98 -13.96 17.23
N ALA A 173 0.04 -14.82 17.13
CA ALA A 173 1.41 -14.52 17.55
C ALA A 173 2.04 -13.32 16.81
N TYR A 174 1.52 -12.96 15.63
CA TYR A 174 1.92 -11.78 14.87
C TYR A 174 1.92 -10.51 15.72
N PHE A 175 0.91 -10.34 16.58
CA PHE A 175 0.76 -9.18 17.46
C PHE A 175 1.71 -9.18 18.66
N GLY A 176 2.54 -10.21 18.82
CA GLY A 176 3.67 -10.22 19.75
C GLY A 176 5.02 -9.90 19.10
N TRP A 177 5.09 -9.84 17.77
CA TRP A 177 6.35 -9.59 17.05
C TRP A 177 6.72 -8.10 17.04
N THR A 178 8.00 -7.82 16.81
CA THR A 178 8.51 -6.46 16.60
C THR A 178 7.91 -5.85 15.33
N PRO A 179 7.80 -4.51 15.23
CA PRO A 179 7.27 -3.85 14.02
C PRO A 179 8.02 -4.25 12.74
N LEU A 180 9.34 -4.45 12.82
CA LEU A 180 10.16 -4.89 11.69
C LEU A 180 9.81 -6.32 11.25
N ALA A 181 9.67 -7.25 12.21
CA ALA A 181 9.32 -8.63 11.92
C ALA A 181 7.90 -8.76 11.33
N ARG A 182 6.94 -7.99 11.86
CA ARG A 182 5.58 -7.88 11.31
C ARG A 182 5.59 -7.46 9.84
N ARG A 183 6.31 -6.38 9.54
CA ARG A 183 6.42 -5.83 8.19
C ARG A 183 7.10 -6.81 7.22
N ALA A 184 8.23 -7.40 7.63
CA ALA A 184 8.94 -8.38 6.82
C ALA A 184 8.07 -9.61 6.53
N TRP A 185 7.31 -10.08 7.53
CA TRP A 185 6.38 -11.19 7.34
C TRP A 185 5.26 -10.82 6.35
N LEU A 186 4.63 -9.65 6.51
CA LEU A 186 3.60 -9.19 5.58
C LEU A 186 4.14 -9.08 4.14
N ASP A 187 5.32 -8.50 3.97
CA ASP A 187 5.97 -8.33 2.67
C ASP A 187 6.17 -9.68 1.96
N ALA A 188 6.75 -10.65 2.68
CA ALA A 188 6.96 -12.01 2.18
C ALA A 188 5.66 -12.72 1.83
N ARG A 189 4.54 -12.40 2.51
CA ARG A 189 3.24 -13.05 2.29
C ARG A 189 2.47 -12.47 1.12
N ILE A 190 2.58 -11.17 0.85
CA ILE A 190 1.89 -10.54 -0.28
C ILE A 190 2.63 -10.71 -1.61
N ALA A 191 3.96 -10.76 -1.59
CA ALA A 191 4.78 -10.73 -2.80
C ALA A 191 4.42 -11.82 -3.83
N PRO A 192 4.21 -13.11 -3.47
CA PRO A 192 3.82 -14.13 -4.45
C PRO A 192 2.46 -13.83 -5.12
N ARG A 193 1.49 -13.30 -4.36
CA ARG A 193 0.17 -12.94 -4.92
C ARG A 193 0.26 -11.71 -5.82
N LEU A 194 1.10 -10.74 -5.48
CA LEU A 194 1.37 -9.59 -6.33
C LEU A 194 2.06 -10.00 -7.63
N ALA A 195 3.02 -10.94 -7.58
CA ALA A 195 3.78 -11.37 -8.75
C ALA A 195 2.91 -12.08 -9.80
N SER A 196 2.06 -13.03 -9.38
CA SER A 196 1.37 -13.93 -10.32
C SER A 196 -0.06 -14.31 -9.93
N GLY A 197 -0.55 -13.91 -8.76
CA GLY A 197 -1.91 -14.22 -8.32
C GLY A 197 -2.98 -13.45 -9.08
N PRO A 198 -4.24 -13.93 -9.09
CA PRO A 198 -5.36 -13.10 -9.52
C PRO A 198 -5.40 -11.84 -8.64
N LEU A 199 -5.45 -10.68 -9.29
CA LEU A 199 -5.51 -9.38 -8.62
C LEU A 199 -6.50 -8.52 -9.37
N THR A 200 -7.55 -8.11 -8.67
CA THR A 200 -8.61 -7.26 -9.17
C THR A 200 -8.92 -6.20 -8.13
N THR A 201 -9.54 -5.10 -8.54
CA THR A 201 -9.95 -4.04 -7.62
C THR A 201 -10.98 -4.52 -6.58
N ARG A 202 -11.67 -5.65 -6.83
CA ARG A 202 -12.63 -6.27 -5.90
C ARG A 202 -11.97 -6.97 -4.72
N ASP A 203 -10.67 -7.23 -4.79
CA ASP A 203 -9.92 -7.87 -3.71
C ASP A 203 -9.66 -6.90 -2.54
N PHE A 204 -9.89 -5.60 -2.75
CA PHE A 204 -9.63 -4.56 -1.76
C PHE A 204 -10.93 -3.99 -1.17
N ALA A 205 -11.03 -3.98 0.15
CA ALA A 205 -12.14 -3.39 0.87
C ALA A 205 -11.89 -1.89 1.10
N PRO A 206 -12.85 -0.99 0.83
CA PRO A 206 -12.72 0.42 1.22
C PRO A 206 -12.54 0.54 2.73
N LEU A 207 -11.58 1.34 3.19
CA LEU A 207 -11.34 1.59 4.61
C LEU A 207 -11.14 3.10 4.87
N PRO A 208 -12.09 3.77 5.56
CA PRO A 208 -11.91 5.16 6.03
C PRO A 208 -10.77 5.22 7.06
N VAL A 209 -9.61 5.74 6.66
CA VAL A 209 -8.37 5.58 7.46
C VAL A 209 -8.37 6.42 8.72
N LEU A 210 -9.09 7.55 8.74
CA LEU A 210 -9.24 8.36 9.95
C LEU A 210 -10.22 7.75 10.97
N GLY A 211 -10.90 6.66 10.61
CA GLY A 211 -11.64 5.83 11.56
C GLY A 211 -10.74 4.88 12.37
N ILE A 212 -9.49 4.65 11.95
CA ILE A 212 -8.58 3.72 12.63
C ILE A 212 -8.26 4.24 14.05
N PRO A 213 -8.51 3.46 15.12
CA PRO A 213 -8.24 3.89 16.48
C PRO A 213 -6.81 4.43 16.69
N GLY A 214 -6.72 5.62 17.27
CA GLY A 214 -5.45 6.30 17.57
C GLY A 214 -4.84 7.08 16.41
N TRP A 215 -5.42 7.06 15.21
CA TRP A 215 -4.90 7.82 14.05
C TRP A 215 -5.45 9.23 13.93
N TRP A 216 -6.61 9.52 14.52
CA TRP A 216 -7.26 10.82 14.39
C TRP A 216 -7.94 11.24 15.70
N PRO A 217 -7.68 12.45 16.23
CA PRO A 217 -8.22 12.88 17.52
C PRO A 217 -9.74 12.79 17.62
N ALA A 218 -10.47 13.16 16.55
CA ALA A 218 -11.94 13.13 16.58
C ALA A 218 -12.50 11.71 16.75
N ASN A 219 -11.75 10.68 16.34
CA ASN A 219 -12.21 9.29 16.39
C ASN A 219 -12.17 8.67 17.79
N HIS A 220 -11.72 9.43 18.79
CA HIS A 220 -11.82 9.08 20.21
C HIS A 220 -13.27 9.16 20.71
N ASP A 221 -14.10 10.02 20.11
CA ASP A 221 -15.52 10.09 20.38
C ASP A 221 -16.28 9.08 19.50
N PRO A 222 -17.03 8.11 20.08
CA PRO A 222 -17.88 7.21 19.31
C PRO A 222 -18.89 7.89 18.38
N ALA A 223 -19.28 9.15 18.66
CA ALA A 223 -20.18 9.91 17.79
C ALA A 223 -19.55 10.23 16.42
N TYR A 224 -18.21 10.27 16.30
CA TYR A 224 -17.51 10.47 15.03
C TYR A 224 -17.91 9.44 13.96
N TYR A 225 -18.12 8.19 14.37
CA TYR A 225 -18.49 7.09 13.47
C TYR A 225 -19.95 7.14 13.00
N ARG A 226 -20.75 8.10 13.49
CA ARG A 226 -22.14 8.32 13.04
C ARG A 226 -22.23 9.17 11.78
N ASP A 227 -21.13 9.83 11.37
CA ASP A 227 -21.10 10.58 10.11
C ASP A 227 -21.16 9.64 8.90
N THR A 228 -22.37 9.45 8.38
CA THR A 228 -22.61 8.57 7.22
C THR A 228 -22.04 9.12 5.91
N SER A 229 -21.55 10.36 5.86
CA SER A 229 -20.86 10.89 4.67
C SER A 229 -19.47 10.26 4.51
N VAL A 230 -18.83 9.92 5.64
CA VAL A 230 -17.54 9.24 5.77
C VAL A 230 -17.74 7.74 5.98
N PHE A 231 -18.49 7.36 7.01
CA PHE A 231 -18.74 5.97 7.42
C PHE A 231 -19.99 5.42 6.74
N ARG A 232 -19.94 5.35 5.41
CA ARG A 232 -21.07 4.91 4.58
C ARG A 232 -21.39 3.44 4.84
N PRO A 233 -22.67 3.07 5.05
CA PRO A 233 -23.04 1.66 5.02
C PRO A 233 -22.76 1.10 3.62
N GLY A 234 -22.36 -0.17 3.55
CA GLY A 234 -22.10 -0.85 2.28
C GLY A 234 -23.32 -0.80 1.36
N ARG A 235 -23.10 -0.86 0.03
CA ARG A 235 -24.22 -0.98 -0.91
C ARG A 235 -25.08 -2.18 -0.49
N ARG A 236 -26.33 -1.92 -0.11
CA ARG A 236 -27.32 -3.00 0.10
C ARG A 236 -27.34 -3.81 -1.19
N ARG A 237 -27.01 -5.10 -1.10
CA ARG A 237 -27.41 -6.05 -2.14
C ARG A 237 -28.94 -6.02 -2.09
N THR A 238 -29.57 -5.37 -3.07
CA THR A 238 -30.95 -5.70 -3.40
C THR A 238 -30.97 -7.20 -3.62
N GLY A 239 -31.78 -7.90 -2.84
CA GLY A 239 -31.90 -9.36 -2.88
C GLY A 239 -32.26 -9.87 -4.27
#